data_AF-A0A1T3EKN2-F1
#
_entry.id   AF-A0A1T3EKN2-F1
#
_cell.length_a   1.000
_cell.length_b   1.000
_cell.length_c   1.000
_cell.angle_alpha   90.00
_cell.angle_beta   90.00
_cell.angle_gamma   90.00
#
_symmetry.space_group_name_H-M   'P 1'
#
loop_
_entity.id
_entity.type
_entity.pdbx_description
1 polymer ?
#
loop_
_entity_poly.entity_id
_entity_poly.type
_entity_poly.pdbx_seq_one_letter_code
_entity_poly.pdbx_strand_id
1 'polypeptide(L)'
;MTDPFFNRAKIFKTLTENEVIELLLGWNSENGSDLRAFLGGIYWSNPKAYWSYEGVYSAKTILREELGLEKGRKPGDIDIIIIPFNSQQIFFEHCSVYEVKVLKPTRIKPYRNANSLGVTQVKGLVDDGFPIISLIHVCMTEPLTEVEKAIIKCSPLIDREIEGWETKNFVDETIDVKVDHFSMWSSENQLKRLRVQGLENFIGINSFGLDFWDDGNVSICTHDVSYTNLSTAKKNPKMKRSTIQRLKLHFTKFRHKYKTIKIYHPSE
;
A
#
# COMPACT_ATOMS: atom_id res chain seq x y z
N MET A 1 -12.04 20.65 -27.18
CA MET A 1 -12.06 20.96 -25.73
C MET A 1 -10.89 20.19 -25.12
N THR A 2 -9.87 20.90 -24.64
CA THR A 2 -8.73 20.28 -23.95
C THR A 2 -9.16 19.92 -22.54
N ASP A 3 -9.34 18.63 -22.30
CA ASP A 3 -9.81 18.12 -21.02
C ASP A 3 -8.68 18.26 -19.95
N PRO A 4 -8.94 18.95 -18.83
CA PRO A 4 -7.96 19.17 -17.76
C PRO A 4 -7.45 17.88 -17.10
N PHE A 5 -8.10 16.73 -17.28
CA PHE A 5 -7.62 15.46 -16.75
C PHE A 5 -6.36 14.93 -17.46
N PHE A 6 -6.12 15.34 -18.71
CA PHE A 6 -4.99 14.82 -19.51
C PHE A 6 -3.81 15.78 -19.68
N ASN A 7 -3.88 16.97 -19.06
CA ASN A 7 -2.86 18.02 -19.23
C ASN A 7 -1.82 18.09 -18.10
N ARG A 8 -1.83 17.15 -17.15
CA ARG A 8 -0.85 17.12 -16.05
C ARG A 8 0.41 16.37 -16.48
N ALA A 9 1.58 16.93 -16.19
CA ALA A 9 2.83 16.25 -16.43
C ALA A 9 3.25 15.45 -15.20
N LYS A 10 3.49 14.15 -15.38
CA LYS A 10 4.14 13.34 -14.35
C LYS A 10 5.59 13.82 -14.20
N ILE A 11 6.00 14.09 -12.96
CA ILE A 11 7.35 14.56 -12.62
C ILE A 11 8.15 13.45 -11.96
N PHE A 12 9.47 13.47 -12.17
CA PHE A 12 10.34 12.56 -11.45
C PHE A 12 10.62 13.10 -10.05
N LYS A 13 10.00 12.48 -9.05
CA LYS A 13 10.27 12.72 -7.64
C LYS A 13 10.56 11.40 -6.96
N THR A 14 11.58 11.38 -6.12
CA THR A 14 11.89 10.18 -5.32
C THR A 14 11.85 10.53 -3.85
N LEU A 15 11.18 9.68 -3.08
CA LEU A 15 11.14 9.73 -1.63
C LEU A 15 12.06 8.65 -1.04
N THR A 16 12.46 8.83 0.20
CA THR A 16 13.02 7.76 1.04
C THR A 16 11.92 6.79 1.47
N GLU A 17 12.29 5.61 1.98
CA GLU A 17 11.31 4.64 2.49
C GLU A 17 10.44 5.22 3.60
N ASN A 18 11.05 5.94 4.54
CA ASN A 18 10.33 6.59 5.64
C ASN A 18 9.37 7.69 5.16
N GLU A 19 9.75 8.48 4.15
CA GLU A 19 8.85 9.49 3.55
C GLU A 19 7.68 8.84 2.79
N VAL A 20 7.91 7.70 2.12
CA VAL A 20 6.82 6.92 1.52
C VAL A 20 5.88 6.40 2.59
N ILE A 21 6.39 5.85 3.69
CA ILE A 21 5.57 5.36 4.80
C ILE A 21 4.70 6.48 5.38
N GLU A 22 5.26 7.66 5.60
CA GLU A 22 4.51 8.84 6.07
C GLU A 22 3.41 9.25 5.09
N LEU A 23 3.73 9.31 3.80
CA LEU A 23 2.77 9.65 2.77
C LEU A 23 1.59 8.65 2.75
N LEU A 24 1.87 7.35 2.87
CA LEU A 24 0.83 6.32 2.84
C LEU A 24 -0.04 6.31 4.09
N LEU A 25 0.54 6.55 5.28
CA LEU A 25 -0.21 6.66 6.54
C LEU A 25 -1.00 7.98 6.65
N GLY A 26 -0.56 9.01 5.93
CA GLY A 26 -1.21 10.33 5.85
C GLY A 26 -2.08 10.51 4.61
N TRP A 27 -2.30 9.48 3.80
CA TRP A 27 -3.00 9.63 2.53
C TRP A 27 -4.43 10.16 2.75
N ASN A 28 -4.83 11.20 2.02
CA ASN A 28 -6.13 11.89 2.14
C ASN A 28 -6.43 12.56 3.51
N SER A 29 -5.40 13.02 4.23
CA SER A 29 -5.49 13.43 5.65
C SER A 29 -6.46 14.54 6.04
N GLU A 30 -7.08 15.30 5.13
CA GLU A 30 -7.99 16.40 5.50
C GLU A 30 -9.18 15.94 6.35
N ASN A 31 -9.70 14.71 6.11
CA ASN A 31 -10.81 14.12 6.87
C ASN A 31 -10.44 12.80 7.59
N GLY A 32 -9.15 12.46 7.63
CA GLY A 32 -8.63 11.16 8.08
C GLY A 32 -7.96 10.39 6.96
N SER A 33 -7.18 9.35 7.29
CA SER A 33 -6.54 8.52 6.25
C SER A 33 -7.43 7.34 5.90
N ASP A 34 -7.60 7.08 4.60
CA ASP A 34 -8.32 5.90 4.13
C ASP A 34 -7.51 4.60 4.25
N LEU A 35 -6.22 4.70 4.59
CA LEU A 35 -5.31 3.57 4.78
C LEU A 35 -5.32 2.57 3.61
N ARG A 36 -5.63 3.03 2.38
CA ARG A 36 -5.86 2.16 1.21
C ARG A 36 -4.71 1.19 0.91
N ALA A 37 -3.47 1.61 1.19
CA ALA A 37 -2.28 0.78 1.00
C ALA A 37 -2.19 -0.40 2.00
N PHE A 38 -2.92 -0.33 3.12
CA PHE A 38 -2.86 -1.25 4.25
C PHE A 38 -4.15 -2.08 4.43
N LEU A 39 -5.19 -1.85 3.63
CA LEU A 39 -6.46 -2.57 3.76
C LEU A 39 -6.32 -4.09 3.71
N GLY A 40 -5.30 -4.61 3.02
CA GLY A 40 -4.92 -6.03 3.01
C GLY A 40 -4.77 -6.64 4.40
N GLY A 41 -4.16 -5.91 5.33
CA GLY A 41 -3.95 -6.37 6.71
C GLY A 41 -4.94 -5.81 7.73
N ILE A 42 -5.74 -4.80 7.37
CA ILE A 42 -6.71 -4.16 8.28
C ILE A 42 -8.13 -4.67 8.01
N TYR A 43 -8.62 -4.55 6.77
CA TYR A 43 -9.98 -4.92 6.39
C TYR A 43 -10.05 -6.38 5.96
N TRP A 44 -9.27 -6.77 4.95
CA TRP A 44 -9.37 -8.09 4.32
C TRP A 44 -8.96 -9.24 5.24
N SER A 45 -8.15 -8.94 6.27
CA SER A 45 -7.79 -9.89 7.31
C SER A 45 -8.94 -10.23 8.26
N ASN A 46 -9.88 -9.31 8.47
CA ASN A 46 -11.06 -9.50 9.31
C ASN A 46 -12.22 -8.55 8.92
N PRO A 47 -12.91 -8.81 7.78
CA PRO A 47 -13.93 -7.89 7.27
C PRO A 47 -15.09 -7.66 8.24
N LYS A 48 -15.44 -8.67 9.04
CA LYS A 48 -16.51 -8.57 10.04
C LYS A 48 -16.14 -7.62 11.17
N ALA A 49 -14.91 -7.68 11.66
CA ALA A 49 -14.46 -6.81 12.75
C ALA A 49 -14.16 -5.39 12.29
N TYR A 50 -13.76 -5.20 11.03
CA TYR A 50 -13.42 -3.88 10.48
C TYR A 50 -14.48 -2.81 10.70
N TRP A 51 -15.74 -3.15 10.47
CA TRP A 51 -16.87 -2.23 10.66
C TRP A 51 -17.09 -1.81 12.12
N SER A 52 -16.49 -2.53 13.08
CA SER A 52 -16.51 -2.17 14.49
C SER A 52 -15.33 -1.30 14.93
N TYR A 53 -14.35 -1.08 14.04
CA TYR A 53 -13.18 -0.26 14.35
C TYR A 53 -13.51 1.22 14.15
N GLU A 54 -13.12 2.03 15.12
CA GLU A 54 -13.20 3.50 15.03
C GLU A 54 -11.91 4.09 14.43
N GLY A 55 -10.82 3.33 14.51
CA GLY A 55 -9.53 3.75 13.99
C GLY A 55 -8.43 2.73 14.25
N VAL A 56 -7.20 3.18 14.02
CA VAL A 56 -5.98 2.43 14.28
C VAL A 56 -4.94 3.27 15.00
N TYR A 57 -4.08 2.59 15.75
CA TYR A 57 -2.80 3.13 16.18
C TYR A 57 -1.71 2.65 15.23
N SER A 58 -1.00 3.58 14.59
CA SER A 58 0.13 3.26 13.72
C SER A 58 1.46 3.69 14.35
N ALA A 59 2.45 2.81 14.36
CA ALA A 59 3.84 3.16 14.63
C ALA A 59 4.71 2.74 13.45
N LYS A 60 5.87 3.39 13.29
CA LYS A 60 6.82 3.10 12.21
C LYS A 60 8.24 2.96 12.74
N THR A 61 9.06 2.21 12.01
CA THR A 61 10.50 2.03 12.28
C THR A 61 10.77 1.61 13.73
N ILE A 62 10.06 0.57 14.18
CA ILE A 62 10.17 0.08 15.55
C ILE A 62 11.30 -0.95 15.61
N LEU A 63 12.34 -0.66 16.39
CA LEU A 63 13.45 -1.59 16.55
C LEU A 63 12.94 -2.90 17.15
N ARG A 64 13.42 -4.03 16.63
CA ARG A 64 13.11 -5.35 17.13
C ARG A 64 13.35 -5.49 18.65
N GLU A 65 14.49 -4.96 19.11
CA GLU A 65 14.87 -4.97 20.52
C GLU A 65 13.94 -4.14 21.41
N GLU A 66 13.31 -3.09 20.88
CA GLU A 66 12.32 -2.29 21.62
C GLU A 66 11.03 -3.09 21.90
N LEU A 67 10.68 -4.03 21.03
CA LEU A 67 9.62 -5.02 21.26
C LEU A 67 10.08 -6.18 22.17
N GLY A 68 11.34 -6.17 22.61
CA GLY A 68 11.96 -7.25 23.39
C GLY A 68 12.21 -8.53 22.58
N LEU A 69 12.15 -8.46 21.25
CA LEU A 69 12.48 -9.59 20.38
C LEU A 69 14.01 -9.77 20.33
N GLU A 70 14.45 -10.99 20.00
CA GLU A 70 15.87 -11.40 20.04
C GLU A 70 16.75 -10.59 19.07
N LYS A 71 17.84 -10.01 19.57
CA LYS A 71 18.81 -9.25 18.76
C LYS A 71 19.47 -10.10 17.67
N GLY A 72 19.88 -9.47 16.56
CA GLY A 72 20.64 -10.12 15.48
C GLY A 72 19.80 -10.96 14.52
N ARG A 73 18.49 -11.07 14.76
CA ARG A 73 17.53 -11.71 13.84
C ARG A 73 16.92 -10.69 12.88
N LYS A 74 16.27 -11.19 11.83
CA LYS A 74 15.54 -10.38 10.86
C LYS A 74 14.04 -10.37 11.19
N PRO A 75 13.34 -9.25 10.90
CA PRO A 75 13.92 -7.97 10.51
C PRO A 75 14.57 -7.26 11.71
N GLY A 76 15.50 -6.34 11.46
CA GLY A 76 16.17 -5.58 12.54
C GLY A 76 15.23 -4.57 13.20
N ASP A 77 14.27 -4.09 12.44
CA ASP A 77 13.20 -3.18 12.80
C ASP A 77 11.93 -3.57 12.02
N ILE A 78 10.78 -3.11 12.49
CA ILE A 78 9.49 -3.33 11.86
C ILE A 78 9.08 -2.00 11.24
N ASP A 79 8.95 -1.98 9.92
CA ASP A 79 8.71 -0.74 9.17
C ASP A 79 7.40 -0.07 9.61
N ILE A 80 6.32 -0.84 9.73
CA ILE A 80 5.02 -0.35 10.20
C ILE A 80 4.32 -1.38 11.10
N ILE A 81 3.72 -0.90 12.18
CA ILE A 81 2.79 -1.63 13.05
C ILE A 81 1.47 -0.89 13.06
N ILE A 82 0.35 -1.56 12.77
CA ILE A 82 -1.00 -1.01 12.83
C ILE A 82 -1.86 -1.86 13.78
N ILE A 83 -2.46 -1.21 14.78
CA ILE A 83 -3.29 -1.86 15.80
C ILE A 83 -4.70 -1.24 15.77
N PRO A 84 -5.73 -1.98 15.36
CA PRO A 84 -7.11 -1.48 15.38
C PRO A 84 -7.62 -1.22 16.80
N PHE A 85 -8.54 -0.27 16.94
CA PHE A 85 -9.23 0.00 18.19
C PHE A 85 -10.67 0.46 17.96
N ASN A 86 -11.46 0.39 19.03
CA ASN A 86 -12.70 1.13 19.19
C ASN A 86 -12.79 1.70 20.61
N SER A 87 -13.90 2.35 20.95
CA SER A 87 -14.15 2.95 22.26
C SER A 87 -14.09 1.97 23.43
N GLN A 88 -14.27 0.67 23.17
CA GLN A 88 -14.31 -0.37 24.20
C GLN A 88 -12.95 -1.05 24.40
N GLN A 89 -12.14 -1.20 23.35
CA GLN A 89 -10.91 -1.98 23.42
C GLN A 89 -9.89 -1.69 22.30
N ILE A 90 -8.67 -2.18 22.53
CA ILE A 90 -7.58 -2.20 21.54
C ILE A 90 -7.35 -3.64 21.08
N PHE A 91 -7.45 -3.89 19.78
CA PHE A 91 -7.43 -5.23 19.19
C PHE A 91 -6.00 -5.68 18.84
N PHE A 92 -5.16 -5.92 19.85
CA PHE A 92 -3.77 -6.37 19.63
C PHE A 92 -3.66 -7.70 18.87
N GLU A 93 -4.64 -8.59 18.99
CA GLU A 93 -4.72 -9.85 18.25
C GLU A 93 -5.01 -9.65 16.75
N HIS A 94 -5.42 -8.43 16.36
CA HIS A 94 -5.66 -8.02 14.96
C HIS A 94 -4.56 -7.05 14.48
N CYS A 95 -3.44 -6.97 15.19
CA CYS A 95 -2.31 -6.16 14.76
C CYS A 95 -1.77 -6.65 13.42
N SER A 96 -1.58 -5.72 12.50
CA SER A 96 -0.88 -5.95 11.24
C SER A 96 0.50 -5.30 11.26
N VAL A 97 1.49 -6.02 10.74
CA VAL A 97 2.85 -5.53 10.54
C VAL A 97 3.20 -5.59 9.07
N TYR A 98 3.90 -4.56 8.59
CA TYR A 98 4.24 -4.41 7.19
C TYR A 98 5.74 -4.23 7.04
N GLU A 99 6.31 -4.97 6.10
CA GLU A 99 7.60 -4.66 5.50
C GLU A 99 7.34 -3.86 4.23
N VAL A 100 8.00 -2.72 4.06
CA VAL A 100 7.88 -1.85 2.89
C VAL A 100 9.21 -1.85 2.15
N LYS A 101 9.17 -1.93 0.82
CA LYS A 101 10.34 -1.80 -0.04
C LYS A 101 10.07 -0.80 -1.14
N VAL A 102 10.92 0.21 -1.21
CA VAL A 102 10.81 1.27 -2.22
C VAL A 102 11.77 1.01 -3.37
N LEU A 103 11.22 0.98 -4.58
CA LEU A 103 11.94 0.79 -5.83
C LEU A 103 11.92 2.06 -6.65
N LYS A 104 13.05 2.34 -7.32
CA LYS A 104 13.23 3.54 -8.14
C LYS A 104 13.71 3.20 -9.55
N PRO A 105 12.90 2.52 -10.38
CA PRO A 105 13.26 2.23 -11.76
C PRO A 105 13.42 3.51 -12.58
N THR A 106 14.40 3.49 -13.49
CA THR A 106 14.60 4.55 -14.47
C THR A 106 14.32 3.99 -15.86
N ARG A 107 14.12 4.83 -16.86
CA ARG A 107 13.87 4.37 -18.24
C ARG A 107 15.03 3.54 -18.80
N ILE A 108 16.26 3.89 -18.40
CA ILE A 108 17.49 3.16 -18.77
C ILE A 108 17.60 1.82 -18.03
N LYS A 109 17.07 1.73 -16.79
CA LYS A 109 17.12 0.53 -15.94
C LYS A 109 15.71 0.21 -15.43
N PRO A 110 14.78 -0.21 -16.30
CA PRO A 110 13.38 -0.39 -15.93
C PRO A 110 13.16 -1.59 -15.01
N TYR A 111 14.11 -2.53 -15.01
CA TYR A 111 14.13 -3.69 -14.11
C TYR A 111 14.94 -3.44 -12.82
N ARG A 112 15.26 -2.18 -12.48
CA ARG A 112 16.03 -1.87 -11.26
C ARG A 112 15.25 -2.31 -10.03
N ASN A 113 15.95 -3.00 -9.13
CA ASN A 113 15.35 -3.64 -7.98
C ASN A 113 15.72 -2.95 -6.67
N ALA A 114 14.90 -3.19 -5.64
CA ALA A 114 15.35 -3.03 -4.27
C ALA A 114 16.53 -3.97 -4.02
N ASN A 115 17.48 -3.55 -3.17
CA ASN A 115 18.66 -4.34 -2.81
C ASN A 115 18.27 -5.68 -2.14
N SER A 116 17.05 -5.78 -1.61
CA SER A 116 16.42 -7.02 -1.17
C SER A 116 14.92 -6.97 -1.45
N LEU A 117 14.29 -8.14 -1.63
CA LEU A 117 12.84 -8.26 -1.86
C LEU A 117 12.00 -8.24 -0.57
N GLY A 118 12.59 -8.03 0.62
CA GLY A 118 11.85 -8.10 1.89
C GLY A 118 11.40 -9.50 2.35
N VAL A 119 11.65 -10.55 1.55
CA VAL A 119 11.21 -11.93 1.84
C VAL A 119 11.75 -12.45 3.18
N THR A 120 13.03 -12.23 3.46
CA THR A 120 13.66 -12.70 4.70
C THR A 120 13.09 -11.99 5.93
N GLN A 121 12.82 -10.69 5.81
CA GLN A 121 12.23 -9.88 6.86
C GLN A 121 10.83 -10.38 7.22
N VAL A 122 9.99 -10.59 6.20
CA VAL A 122 8.62 -11.09 6.36
C VAL A 122 8.61 -12.48 6.98
N LYS A 123 9.49 -13.40 6.55
CA LYS A 123 9.63 -14.73 7.18
C LYS A 123 10.06 -14.62 8.65
N GLY A 124 10.92 -13.67 8.97
CA GLY A 124 11.27 -13.33 10.35
C GLY A 124 10.06 -12.93 11.19
N LEU A 125 9.19 -12.05 10.67
CA LEU A 125 7.94 -11.63 11.32
C LEU A 125 6.97 -12.80 11.51
N VAL A 126 6.93 -13.74 10.56
CA VAL A 126 6.15 -14.98 10.69
C VAL A 126 6.66 -15.82 11.85
N ASP A 127 7.97 -16.03 11.94
CA ASP A 127 8.60 -16.84 12.99
C ASP A 127 8.53 -16.15 14.37
N ASP A 128 8.49 -14.82 14.40
CA ASP A 128 8.18 -14.06 15.60
C ASP A 128 6.72 -14.23 16.03
N GLY A 129 5.83 -14.66 15.14
CA GLY A 129 4.45 -14.95 15.48
C GLY A 129 3.58 -13.69 15.59
N PHE A 130 3.84 -12.66 14.78
CA PHE A 130 2.90 -11.55 14.60
C PHE A 130 1.56 -12.04 14.01
N PRO A 131 0.42 -11.39 14.32
CA PRO A 131 -0.90 -11.87 13.87
C PRO A 131 -1.10 -11.81 12.37
N ILE A 132 -0.83 -10.64 11.76
CA ILE A 132 -1.10 -10.37 10.35
C ILE A 132 0.16 -9.73 9.79
N ILE A 133 0.69 -10.29 8.71
CA ILE A 133 1.95 -9.85 8.10
C ILE A 133 1.70 -9.50 6.64
N SER A 134 2.32 -8.42 6.17
CA SER A 134 2.27 -8.03 4.78
C SER A 134 3.61 -7.49 4.27
N LEU A 135 3.82 -7.64 2.97
CA LEU A 135 4.94 -7.08 2.21
C LEU A 135 4.40 -6.11 1.16
N ILE A 136 4.91 -4.87 1.16
CA ILE A 136 4.49 -3.83 0.23
C ILE A 136 5.69 -3.38 -0.60
N HIS A 137 5.59 -3.50 -1.92
CA HIS A 137 6.56 -2.94 -2.86
C HIS A 137 6.02 -1.65 -3.51
N VAL A 138 6.67 -0.52 -3.29
CA VAL A 138 6.28 0.78 -3.86
C VAL A 138 7.23 1.16 -4.99
N CYS A 139 6.69 1.39 -6.18
CA CYS A 139 7.47 1.72 -7.38
C CYS A 139 7.35 3.21 -7.71
N MET A 140 8.45 3.96 -7.61
CA MET A 140 8.55 5.35 -8.05
C MET A 140 9.40 5.42 -9.32
N THR A 141 8.76 5.53 -10.48
CA THR A 141 9.43 5.43 -11.78
C THR A 141 9.78 6.79 -12.35
N GLU A 142 10.90 6.88 -13.07
CA GLU A 142 11.16 8.00 -13.99
C GLU A 142 10.03 8.10 -15.02
N PRO A 143 9.42 9.28 -15.27
CA PRO A 143 8.36 9.42 -16.25
C PRO A 143 8.81 9.02 -17.66
N LEU A 144 7.91 8.40 -18.42
CA LEU A 144 8.08 8.11 -19.84
C LEU A 144 8.10 9.41 -20.65
N THR A 145 8.92 9.43 -21.69
CA THR A 145 8.87 10.49 -22.72
C THR A 145 7.59 10.37 -23.53
N GLU A 146 7.22 11.45 -24.23
CA GLU A 146 6.02 11.50 -25.07
C GLU A 146 5.97 10.41 -26.16
N VAL A 147 7.12 9.88 -26.58
CA VAL A 147 7.20 8.81 -27.59
C VAL A 147 7.13 7.42 -26.98
N GLU A 148 7.41 7.27 -25.69
CA GLU A 148 7.36 6.00 -24.94
C GLU A 148 5.98 5.75 -24.32
N LYS A 149 5.15 6.79 -24.16
CA LYS A 149 3.80 6.68 -23.62
C LYS A 149 2.91 5.83 -24.53
N ALA A 150 2.09 4.98 -23.92
CA ALA A 150 1.12 4.17 -24.64
C ALA A 150 -0.10 5.03 -25.02
N ILE A 151 -0.67 4.82 -26.20
CA ILE A 151 -1.93 5.44 -26.59
C ILE A 151 -3.07 4.51 -26.17
N ILE A 152 -3.99 5.02 -25.36
CA ILE A 152 -5.24 4.33 -25.00
C ILE A 152 -6.43 5.13 -25.52
N LYS A 153 -7.51 4.43 -25.88
CA LYS A 153 -8.78 5.05 -26.22
C LYS A 153 -9.58 5.29 -24.94
N CYS A 154 -9.92 6.55 -24.68
CA CYS A 154 -10.71 6.95 -23.52
C CYS A 154 -12.01 7.62 -23.99
N SER A 155 -13.13 7.30 -23.36
CA SER A 155 -14.35 8.08 -23.56
C SER A 155 -14.34 9.28 -22.60
N PRO A 156 -14.47 10.52 -23.09
CA PRO A 156 -14.54 11.71 -22.24
C PRO A 156 -15.87 11.83 -21.49
N LEU A 157 -16.80 10.89 -21.68
CA LEU A 157 -18.16 10.91 -21.15
C LEU A 157 -18.34 10.14 -19.83
N ILE A 158 -17.25 9.72 -19.17
CA ILE A 158 -17.29 8.83 -17.99
C ILE A 158 -18.06 9.41 -16.78
N ASP A 159 -18.48 10.69 -16.80
CA ASP A 159 -19.16 11.30 -15.64
C ASP A 159 -20.21 12.37 -15.98
N ARG A 160 -20.77 12.38 -17.20
CA ARG A 160 -21.84 13.33 -17.55
C ARG A 160 -23.15 12.59 -17.75
N GLU A 161 -24.05 12.67 -16.77
CA GLU A 161 -25.49 12.51 -17.02
C GLU A 161 -25.90 13.62 -18.00
N ILE A 162 -25.85 13.34 -19.30
CA ILE A 162 -26.37 14.25 -20.32
C ILE A 162 -27.75 13.73 -20.71
N GLU A 163 -28.81 14.35 -20.18
CA GLU A 163 -30.18 14.11 -20.64
C GLU A 163 -30.27 14.37 -22.16
N GLY A 164 -30.84 13.41 -22.91
CA GLY A 164 -31.21 13.58 -24.32
C GLY A 164 -30.17 13.13 -25.35
N TRP A 165 -29.12 12.39 -24.99
CA TRP A 165 -28.18 11.84 -25.97
C TRP A 165 -28.62 10.48 -26.53
N GLU A 166 -28.70 10.37 -27.86
CA GLU A 166 -28.76 9.09 -28.56
C GLU A 166 -27.42 8.36 -28.39
N THR A 167 -27.48 7.10 -27.97
CA THR A 167 -26.31 6.24 -27.80
C THR A 167 -25.62 6.02 -29.15
N LYS A 168 -24.54 6.76 -29.42
CA LYS A 168 -23.59 6.38 -30.47
C LYS A 168 -22.66 5.29 -29.95
N ASN A 169 -22.10 4.51 -30.86
CA ASN A 169 -21.19 3.43 -30.50
C ASN A 169 -19.94 3.98 -29.81
N PHE A 170 -19.49 3.33 -28.73
CA PHE A 170 -18.30 3.70 -27.92
C PHE A 170 -17.07 4.07 -28.76
N VAL A 171 -16.90 3.40 -29.91
CA VAL A 171 -15.77 3.63 -30.83
C VAL A 171 -15.76 5.06 -31.39
N ASP A 172 -16.92 5.62 -31.69
CA ASP A 172 -17.07 6.93 -32.36
C ASP A 172 -16.88 8.12 -31.42
N GLU A 173 -16.90 7.87 -30.10
CA GLU A 173 -16.85 8.90 -29.05
C GLU A 173 -15.54 8.87 -28.24
N THR A 174 -14.61 7.96 -28.56
CA THR A 174 -13.32 7.84 -27.87
C THR A 174 -12.29 8.81 -28.41
N ILE A 175 -11.48 9.35 -27.50
CA ILE A 175 -10.26 10.11 -27.81
C ILE A 175 -9.03 9.27 -27.52
N ASP A 176 -7.97 9.49 -28.30
CA ASP A 176 -6.66 8.90 -28.04
C ASP A 176 -5.94 9.71 -26.95
N VAL A 177 -5.55 9.03 -25.88
CA VAL A 177 -4.85 9.61 -24.73
C VAL A 177 -3.51 8.91 -24.56
N LYS A 178 -2.45 9.70 -24.41
CA LYS A 178 -1.13 9.17 -24.05
C LYS A 178 -1.03 8.95 -22.55
N VAL A 179 -0.69 7.73 -22.14
CA VAL A 179 -0.58 7.34 -20.74
C VAL A 179 0.82 6.83 -20.41
N ASP A 180 1.34 7.37 -19.31
CA ASP A 180 2.51 6.83 -18.63
C ASP A 180 2.08 5.64 -17.77
N HIS A 181 2.33 4.43 -18.28
CA HIS A 181 1.96 3.18 -17.61
C HIS A 181 3.14 2.55 -16.85
N PHE A 182 4.27 3.25 -16.73
CA PHE A 182 5.52 2.63 -16.30
C PHE A 182 5.50 2.21 -14.82
N SER A 183 4.86 3.00 -13.98
CA SER A 183 4.70 2.71 -12.55
C SER A 183 3.83 1.46 -12.31
N MET A 184 2.74 1.34 -13.07
CA MET A 184 1.86 0.15 -13.10
C MET A 184 2.61 -1.09 -13.59
N TRP A 185 3.29 -0.99 -14.75
CA TRP A 185 4.10 -2.08 -15.29
C TRP A 185 5.20 -2.53 -14.32
N SER A 186 5.87 -1.58 -13.65
CA SER A 186 6.89 -1.87 -12.64
C SER A 186 6.29 -2.63 -11.46
N SER A 187 5.15 -2.16 -10.95
CA SER A 187 4.41 -2.80 -9.86
C SER A 187 4.03 -4.25 -10.18
N GLU A 188 3.46 -4.49 -11.36
CA GLU A 188 3.09 -5.84 -11.80
C GLU A 188 4.29 -6.77 -11.90
N ASN A 189 5.41 -6.27 -12.41
CA ASN A 189 6.64 -7.06 -12.47
C ASN A 189 7.19 -7.41 -11.08
N GLN A 190 7.03 -6.52 -10.09
CA GLN A 190 7.37 -6.86 -8.70
C GLN A 190 6.46 -7.97 -8.16
N LEU A 191 5.16 -7.90 -8.40
CA LEU A 191 4.23 -8.96 -7.98
C LEU A 191 4.55 -10.32 -8.60
N LYS A 192 4.78 -10.37 -9.91
CA LYS A 192 5.17 -11.60 -10.61
C LYS A 192 6.41 -12.24 -9.98
N ARG A 193 7.37 -11.41 -9.56
CA ARG A 193 8.61 -11.86 -8.92
C ARG A 193 8.42 -12.29 -7.47
N LEU A 194 7.59 -11.58 -6.71
CA LEU A 194 7.26 -11.94 -5.32
C LEU A 194 6.48 -13.25 -5.27
N ARG A 195 5.59 -13.50 -6.23
CA ARG A 195 4.80 -14.74 -6.33
C ARG A 195 5.67 -15.99 -6.42
N VAL A 196 6.81 -15.92 -7.11
CA VAL A 196 7.72 -17.07 -7.25
C VAL A 196 8.67 -17.26 -6.05
N GLN A 197 8.62 -16.39 -5.04
CA GLN A 197 9.48 -16.52 -3.83
C GLN A 197 8.98 -17.57 -2.82
N GLY A 198 7.82 -18.19 -3.08
CA GLY A 198 7.24 -19.19 -2.19
C GLY A 198 6.92 -18.65 -0.80
N LEU A 199 6.43 -17.40 -0.71
CA LEU A 199 5.87 -16.86 0.53
C LEU A 199 4.57 -17.61 0.87
N GLU A 200 4.33 -17.80 2.17
CA GLU A 200 3.14 -18.45 2.67
C GLU A 200 1.86 -17.69 2.29
N ASN A 201 0.79 -18.42 1.97
CA ASN A 201 -0.46 -17.87 1.44
C ASN A 201 -1.28 -17.00 2.41
N PHE A 202 -0.86 -16.89 3.67
CA PHE A 202 -1.45 -16.00 4.66
C PHE A 202 -0.74 -14.63 4.73
N ILE A 203 0.42 -14.50 4.09
CA ILE A 203 1.14 -13.23 3.98
C ILE A 203 0.49 -12.39 2.88
N GLY A 204 0.07 -11.18 3.21
CA GLY A 204 -0.40 -10.22 2.20
C GLY A 204 0.78 -9.70 1.38
N ILE A 205 0.67 -9.73 0.06
CA ILE A 205 1.66 -9.19 -0.87
C ILE A 205 0.99 -8.11 -1.70
N ASN A 206 1.48 -6.88 -1.58
CA ASN A 206 0.97 -5.76 -2.35
C ASN A 206 2.10 -5.07 -3.12
N SER A 207 1.79 -4.53 -4.29
CA SER A 207 2.67 -3.62 -4.99
C SER A 207 1.87 -2.55 -5.71
N PHE A 208 2.38 -1.33 -5.74
CA PHE A 208 1.76 -0.25 -6.51
C PHE A 208 2.80 0.77 -6.96
N GLY A 209 2.46 1.48 -8.03
CA GLY A 209 3.14 2.68 -8.47
C GLY A 209 2.78 3.88 -7.61
N LEU A 210 3.74 4.77 -7.38
CA LEU A 210 3.51 6.06 -6.76
C LEU A 210 3.97 7.15 -7.72
N ASP A 211 2.99 7.86 -8.26
CA ASP A 211 3.19 8.84 -9.33
C ASP A 211 2.97 10.26 -8.81
N PHE A 212 3.89 11.15 -9.15
CA PHE A 212 3.89 12.54 -8.73
C PHE A 212 3.59 13.44 -9.93
N TRP A 213 2.75 14.44 -9.72
CA TRP A 213 2.31 15.35 -10.77
C TRP A 213 2.85 16.77 -10.52
N ASP A 214 2.97 17.54 -11.59
CA ASP A 214 3.45 18.92 -11.61
C ASP A 214 2.58 19.90 -10.82
N ASP A 215 1.29 19.61 -10.67
CA ASP A 215 0.34 20.33 -9.82
C ASP A 215 0.47 20.00 -8.32
N GLY A 216 1.42 19.14 -7.95
CA GLY A 216 1.66 18.69 -6.57
C GLY A 216 0.84 17.48 -6.13
N ASN A 217 -0.10 16.99 -6.96
CA ASN A 217 -0.88 15.80 -6.64
C ASN A 217 -0.01 14.54 -6.67
N VAL A 218 -0.47 13.51 -5.96
CA VAL A 218 0.14 12.19 -5.94
C VAL A 218 -0.94 11.14 -6.18
N SER A 219 -0.65 10.16 -7.03
CA SER A 219 -1.56 9.04 -7.31
C SER A 219 -0.92 7.69 -7.01
N ILE A 220 -1.73 6.77 -6.50
CA ILE A 220 -1.38 5.35 -6.40
C ILE A 220 -1.87 4.65 -7.66
N CYS A 221 -0.94 4.03 -8.38
CA CYS A 221 -1.24 3.27 -9.60
C CYS A 221 -1.19 1.78 -9.27
N THR A 222 -2.35 1.15 -9.20
CA THR A 222 -2.45 -0.28 -8.88
C THR A 222 -2.25 -1.13 -10.14
N HIS A 223 -1.87 -2.37 -9.89
CA HIS A 223 -1.78 -3.43 -10.88
C HIS A 223 -3.18 -3.99 -11.23
N ASP A 224 -3.23 -4.87 -12.23
CA ASP A 224 -4.45 -5.59 -12.65
C ASP A 224 -5.21 -6.26 -11.48
N VAL A 225 -6.55 -6.16 -11.49
CA VAL A 225 -7.43 -6.67 -10.43
C VAL A 225 -7.25 -8.16 -10.10
N SER A 226 -6.73 -8.96 -11.04
CA SER A 226 -6.43 -10.38 -10.84
C SER A 226 -5.41 -10.65 -9.73
N TYR A 227 -4.57 -9.67 -9.38
CA TYR A 227 -3.61 -9.82 -8.28
C TYR A 227 -4.15 -9.34 -6.92
N THR A 228 -5.36 -8.76 -6.86
CA THR A 228 -5.93 -8.22 -5.61
C THR A 228 -5.97 -9.26 -4.49
N ASN A 229 -6.21 -10.53 -4.83
CA ASN A 229 -6.21 -11.64 -3.87
C ASN A 229 -4.87 -11.85 -3.16
N LEU A 230 -3.75 -11.44 -3.78
CA LEU A 230 -2.42 -11.53 -3.14
C LEU A 230 -2.30 -10.53 -1.99
N SER A 231 -2.96 -9.37 -2.06
CA SER A 231 -2.87 -8.33 -1.04
C SER A 231 -3.57 -8.70 0.27
N THR A 232 -4.48 -9.68 0.24
CA THR A 232 -5.24 -10.13 1.41
C THR A 232 -4.36 -10.92 2.37
N ALA A 233 -3.98 -10.29 3.47
CA ALA A 233 -3.29 -10.95 4.56
C ALA A 233 -4.28 -11.71 5.44
N LYS A 234 -3.87 -12.87 5.95
CA LYS A 234 -4.66 -13.70 6.86
C LYS A 234 -3.92 -13.88 8.18
N LYS A 235 -4.63 -14.38 9.18
CA LYS A 235 -4.04 -14.68 10.48
C LYS A 235 -2.92 -15.72 10.34
N ASN A 236 -1.75 -15.39 10.87
CA ASN A 236 -0.59 -16.26 10.92
C ASN A 236 -0.88 -17.49 11.80
N PRO A 237 -0.77 -18.72 11.26
CA PRO A 237 -0.97 -19.94 12.04
C PRO A 237 0.09 -20.13 13.14
N LYS A 238 1.26 -19.48 13.02
CA LYS A 238 2.34 -19.48 14.02
C LYS A 238 2.23 -18.32 15.01
N MET A 239 1.09 -17.62 15.08
CA MET A 239 0.91 -16.50 16.00
C MET A 239 1.21 -16.89 17.45
N LYS A 240 1.98 -16.06 18.16
CA LYS A 240 2.41 -16.32 19.55
C LYS A 240 1.78 -15.32 20.50
N ARG A 241 1.15 -15.82 21.57
CA ARG A 241 0.63 -14.98 22.66
C ARG A 241 1.72 -14.08 23.29
N SER A 242 2.95 -14.58 23.37
CA SER A 242 4.09 -13.80 23.87
C SER A 242 4.41 -12.59 23.00
N THR A 243 4.22 -12.68 21.69
CA THR A 243 4.41 -11.55 20.75
C THR A 243 3.32 -10.49 20.93
N ILE A 244 2.07 -10.92 21.17
CA ILE A 244 0.98 -10.00 21.51
C ILE A 244 1.24 -9.29 22.84
N GLN A 245 1.74 -10.02 23.85
CA GLN A 245 2.10 -9.43 25.13
C GLN A 245 3.25 -8.43 25.00
N ARG A 246 4.28 -8.74 24.21
CA ARG A 246 5.38 -7.82 23.89
C ARG A 246 4.87 -6.54 23.21
N LEU A 247 3.96 -6.69 22.25
CA LEU A 247 3.33 -5.56 21.57
C LEU A 247 2.53 -4.68 22.54
N LYS A 248 1.75 -5.29 23.45
CA LYS A 248 1.03 -4.56 24.51
C LYS A 248 1.97 -3.78 25.41
N LEU A 249 3.03 -4.42 25.90
CA LEU A 249 4.04 -3.78 26.75
C LEU A 249 4.73 -2.61 26.03
N HIS A 250 5.11 -2.81 24.77
CA HIS A 250 5.70 -1.75 23.95
C HIS A 250 4.72 -0.59 23.72
N PHE A 251 3.45 -0.89 23.38
CA PHE A 251 2.43 0.14 23.19
C PHE A 251 2.20 0.97 24.44
N THR A 252 2.12 0.34 25.62
CA THR A 252 1.97 1.05 26.90
C THR A 252 3.20 1.90 27.21
N LYS A 253 4.41 1.36 27.05
CA LYS A 253 5.66 2.06 27.38
C LYS A 253 6.00 3.19 26.39
N PHE A 254 5.73 2.98 25.10
CA PHE A 254 6.11 3.87 24.01
C PHE A 254 4.90 4.46 23.29
N ARG A 255 3.82 4.76 24.04
CA ARG A 255 2.55 5.27 23.48
C ARG A 255 2.74 6.47 22.54
N HIS A 256 3.71 7.34 22.83
CA HIS A 256 4.06 8.52 22.03
C HIS A 256 4.55 8.20 20.61
N LYS A 257 5.06 6.97 20.35
CA LYS A 257 5.45 6.51 19.01
C LYS A 257 4.27 6.12 18.13
N TYR A 258 3.06 5.99 18.71
CA TYR A 258 1.87 5.55 17.99
C TYR A 258 0.97 6.75 17.65
N LYS A 259 0.82 7.02 16.36
CA LYS A 259 -0.15 8.00 15.84
C LYS A 259 -1.54 7.37 15.82
N THR A 260 -2.55 8.11 16.26
CA THR A 260 -3.95 7.71 16.12
C THR A 260 -4.46 8.14 14.74
N ILE A 261 -5.03 7.21 13.99
CA ILE A 261 -5.64 7.46 12.68
C ILE A 261 -7.08 6.97 12.75
N LYS A 262 -8.06 7.87 12.54
CA LYS A 262 -9.47 7.49 12.46
C LYS A 262 -9.74 6.82 11.12
N ILE A 263 -10.54 5.75 11.13
CA ILE A 263 -11.08 5.15 9.92
C ILE A 263 -12.38 5.87 9.61
N TYR A 264 -12.50 6.41 8.40
CA TYR A 264 -13.77 6.91 7.89
C TYR A 264 -14.49 5.77 7.19
N HIS A 265 -15.59 5.31 7.79
CA HIS A 265 -16.53 4.46 7.08
C HIS A 265 -17.44 5.39 6.27
N PRO A 266 -17.53 5.25 4.94
CA PRO A 266 -18.55 5.97 4.19
C PRO A 266 -19.90 5.62 4.83
N SER A 267 -20.59 6.63 5.36
CA SER A 267 -21.94 6.48 5.87
C SER A 267 -22.84 5.94 4.75
N GLU A 268 -23.68 4.96 5.07
CA GLU A 268 -24.74 4.45 4.19
C GLU A 268 -25.59 5.57 3.57
#